data_AF-A0A919RS23-F1
#
_entry.id   AF-A0A919RS23-F1
#
_cell.length_a   1.000
_cell.length_b   1.000
_cell.length_c   1.000
_cell.angle_alpha   90.00
_cell.angle_beta   90.00
_cell.angle_gamma   90.00
#
_symmetry.space_group_name_H-M   'P 1'
#
loop_
_entity.id
_entity.type
_entity.pdbx_description
1 polymer ?
#
loop_
_entity_poly.entity_id
_entity_poly.type
_entity_poly.pdbx_seq_one_letter_code
_entity_poly.pdbx_strand_id
1 'polypeptide(L)'
;MNDLLLDPADAGAPRYTERPMPSWKAVAVAFLFLAAIYAPTAAADSPAGAALATGAAAVFLVVLFGVGMLEKHRVCERALLLGPTWPGAVPYVVPLVSIDPASVRLHYRANFMGRRLGRQGTPNLRMGVFSTIAISFTALHPLAAHPRRRHRIGSLYTEPLMRYGNAPSPPVIKELWVLATRRPDRLLQALEAALVDAGVPGARGLAERELRAPLVERWRRESG
;
A
#
# COMPACT_ATOMS: atom_id res chain seq x y z
N MET A 1 16.78 -8.86 17.84
CA MET A 1 15.69 -7.87 18.08
C MET A 1 15.91 -6.55 17.34
N ASN A 2 17.15 -6.06 17.18
CA ASN A 2 17.43 -4.78 16.48
C ASN A 2 16.98 -4.74 15.01
N ASP A 3 16.96 -5.86 14.30
CA ASP A 3 16.55 -5.86 12.88
C ASP A 3 15.07 -5.58 12.63
N LEU A 4 14.23 -5.55 13.69
CA LEU A 4 12.81 -5.22 13.57
C LEU A 4 12.50 -3.72 13.72
N LEU A 5 13.42 -2.95 14.29
CA LEU A 5 13.20 -1.53 14.63
C LEU A 5 14.13 -0.63 13.82
N LEU A 6 14.07 -0.76 12.50
CA LEU A 6 14.89 0.03 11.58
C LEU A 6 14.33 1.44 11.41
N ASP A 7 15.19 2.45 11.38
CA ASP A 7 14.86 3.79 10.90
C ASP A 7 15.04 3.89 9.38
N PRO A 8 14.49 4.93 8.72
CA PRO A 8 14.62 5.07 7.27
C PRO A 8 16.07 5.16 6.79
N ALA A 9 16.99 5.62 7.64
CA ALA A 9 18.43 5.68 7.37
C ALA A 9 19.09 4.29 7.36
N ASP A 10 18.56 3.34 8.14
CA ASP A 10 19.10 1.99 8.26
C ASP A 10 18.65 1.05 7.14
N ALA A 11 17.73 1.50 6.28
CA ALA A 11 17.12 0.68 5.24
C ALA A 11 18.11 0.20 4.17
N GLY A 12 19.27 0.86 4.04
CA GLY A 12 20.27 0.59 3.01
C GLY A 12 19.93 1.20 1.65
N ALA A 13 20.70 0.83 0.62
CA ALA A 13 20.57 1.39 -0.71
C ALA A 13 19.21 1.02 -1.37
N PRO A 14 18.60 1.93 -2.15
CA PRO A 14 17.36 1.63 -2.86
C PRO A 14 17.62 0.71 -4.06
N ARG A 15 16.92 -0.43 -4.11
CA ARG A 15 16.95 -1.38 -5.22
C ARG A 15 15.87 -1.09 -6.25
N TYR A 16 14.70 -0.68 -5.75
CA TYR A 16 13.56 -0.34 -6.58
C TYR A 16 12.74 0.77 -5.96
N THR A 17 12.13 1.58 -6.82
CA THR A 17 11.30 2.69 -6.44
C THR A 17 10.13 2.78 -7.40
N GLU A 18 8.93 2.87 -6.84
CA GLU A 18 7.71 3.09 -7.60
C GLU A 18 6.83 4.12 -6.90
N ARG A 19 6.10 4.88 -7.72
CA ARG A 19 4.95 5.67 -7.27
C ARG A 19 3.70 5.07 -7.88
N PRO A 20 2.74 4.57 -7.08
CA PRO A 20 1.46 4.14 -7.60
C PRO A 20 0.77 5.36 -8.19
N MET A 21 0.55 5.32 -9.49
CA MET A 21 -0.03 6.42 -10.24
C MET A 21 -1.39 5.95 -10.79
N PRO A 22 -2.41 6.81 -10.81
CA PRO A 22 -3.76 6.41 -11.23
C PRO A 22 -3.75 5.85 -12.65
N SER A 23 -4.52 4.80 -12.92
CA SER A 23 -4.56 4.24 -14.28
C SER A 23 -5.02 5.29 -15.30
N TRP A 24 -4.61 5.16 -16.56
CA TRP A 24 -5.10 6.06 -17.62
C TRP A 24 -6.63 6.05 -17.73
N LYS A 25 -7.26 4.91 -17.42
CA LYS A 25 -8.72 4.79 -17.34
C LYS A 25 -9.31 5.64 -16.22
N ALA A 26 -8.68 5.66 -15.05
CA ALA A 26 -9.11 6.51 -13.95
C ALA A 26 -9.00 8.00 -14.32
N VAL A 27 -7.92 8.38 -15.01
CA VAL A 27 -7.75 9.74 -15.54
C VAL A 27 -8.84 10.06 -16.57
N ALA A 28 -9.13 9.16 -17.51
CA ALA A 28 -10.20 9.34 -18.50
C ALA A 28 -11.59 9.48 -17.84
N VAL A 29 -11.92 8.64 -16.86
CA VAL A 29 -13.18 8.73 -16.09
C VAL A 29 -13.28 10.07 -15.35
N ALA A 30 -12.18 10.55 -14.78
CA ALA A 30 -12.13 11.85 -14.12
C ALA A 30 -12.44 12.99 -15.11
N PHE A 31 -11.86 12.96 -16.31
CA PHE A 31 -12.17 13.94 -17.36
C PHE A 31 -13.62 13.85 -17.85
N LEU A 32 -14.16 12.65 -18.03
CA LEU A 32 -15.57 12.47 -18.40
C LEU A 32 -16.51 13.01 -17.32
N PHE A 33 -16.19 12.80 -16.05
CA PHE A 33 -16.96 13.35 -14.93
C PHE A 33 -16.94 14.89 -14.94
N LEU A 34 -15.79 15.51 -15.18
CA LEU A 34 -15.68 16.97 -15.32
C LEU A 34 -16.51 17.48 -16.51
N ALA A 35 -16.44 16.82 -17.66
CA ALA A 35 -17.24 17.18 -18.83
C ALA A 35 -18.74 17.08 -18.56
N ALA A 36 -19.17 16.05 -17.82
CA ALA A 36 -20.56 15.85 -17.43
C ALA A 36 -21.09 16.90 -16.42
N ILE A 37 -20.22 17.49 -15.61
CA ILE A 37 -20.56 18.65 -14.75
C ILE A 37 -20.64 19.93 -15.59
N TYR A 38 -19.67 20.14 -16.49
CA TYR A 38 -19.57 21.36 -17.28
C TYR A 38 -20.72 21.52 -18.30
N ALA A 39 -21.05 20.46 -19.05
CA ALA A 39 -22.04 20.52 -20.14
C ALA A 39 -23.43 21.05 -19.70
N PRO A 40 -24.09 20.51 -18.66
CA PRO A 40 -25.41 20.99 -18.26
C PRO A 40 -25.37 22.36 -17.58
N THR A 41 -24.28 22.69 -16.87
CA THR A 41 -24.14 23.99 -16.21
C THR A 41 -23.87 25.11 -17.20
N ALA A 42 -23.13 24.84 -18.27
CA ALA A 42 -22.92 25.78 -19.37
C ALA A 42 -24.19 25.99 -20.21
N ALA A 43 -25.02 24.95 -20.36
CA ALA A 43 -26.30 25.03 -21.07
C ALA A 43 -27.40 25.80 -20.30
N ALA A 44 -27.21 26.04 -19.00
CA ALA A 44 -28.13 26.80 -18.15
C ALA A 44 -27.81 28.32 -18.10
N ASP A 45 -27.16 28.86 -19.14
CA ASP A 45 -26.87 30.29 -19.36
C ASP A 45 -26.00 31.01 -18.31
N SER A 46 -25.30 30.29 -17.43
CA SER A 46 -24.31 30.87 -16.51
C SER A 46 -22.92 30.28 -16.76
N PRO A 47 -22.16 30.79 -17.76
CA PRO A 47 -20.81 30.32 -18.04
C PRO A 47 -19.87 30.50 -16.84
N ALA A 48 -20.09 31.55 -16.04
CA ALA A 48 -19.36 31.77 -14.79
C ALA A 48 -19.67 30.69 -13.73
N GLY A 49 -20.94 30.32 -13.57
CA GLY A 49 -21.33 29.23 -12.66
C GLY A 49 -20.78 27.87 -13.10
N ALA A 50 -20.82 27.58 -14.40
CA ALA A 50 -20.25 26.37 -14.99
C ALA A 50 -18.74 26.27 -14.76
N ALA A 51 -18.02 27.37 -14.99
CA ALA A 51 -16.58 27.45 -14.77
C ALA A 51 -16.23 27.23 -13.29
N LEU A 52 -16.97 27.86 -12.37
CA LEU A 52 -16.73 27.72 -10.93
C LEU A 52 -16.99 26.29 -10.44
N ALA A 53 -18.12 25.67 -10.83
CA ALA A 53 -18.45 24.30 -10.46
C ALA A 53 -17.42 23.29 -11.01
N THR A 54 -17.04 23.44 -12.29
CA THR A 54 -16.06 22.57 -12.95
C THR A 54 -14.66 22.76 -12.36
N GLY A 55 -14.28 24.01 -12.06
CA GLY A 55 -13.03 24.33 -11.38
C GLY A 55 -12.96 23.69 -9.98
N ALA A 56 -14.02 23.80 -9.18
CA ALA A 56 -14.09 23.16 -7.87
C ALA A 56 -13.99 21.63 -7.96
N ALA A 57 -14.68 21.02 -8.92
CA ALA A 57 -14.58 19.58 -9.17
C ALA A 57 -13.17 19.17 -9.63
N ALA A 58 -12.52 19.97 -10.48
CA ALA A 58 -11.16 19.72 -10.94
C ALA A 58 -10.16 19.80 -9.77
N VAL A 59 -10.28 20.81 -8.90
CA VAL A 59 -9.47 20.92 -7.67
C VAL A 59 -9.68 19.70 -6.78
N PHE A 60 -10.93 19.28 -6.56
CA PHE A 60 -11.22 18.08 -5.78
C PHE A 60 -10.56 16.82 -6.36
N LEU A 61 -10.64 16.61 -7.68
CA LEU A 61 -9.98 15.49 -8.34
C LEU A 61 -8.45 15.58 -8.25
N VAL A 62 -7.87 16.76 -8.43
CA VAL A 62 -6.43 16.98 -8.26
C VAL A 62 -5.99 16.64 -6.84
N VAL A 63 -6.75 17.02 -5.81
CA VAL A 63 -6.47 16.62 -4.42
C VAL A 63 -6.58 15.10 -4.26
N LEU A 64 -7.68 14.50 -4.73
CA LEU A 64 -7.94 13.07 -4.61
C LEU A 64 -6.85 12.21 -5.27
N PHE A 65 -6.46 12.54 -6.50
CA PHE A 65 -5.40 11.84 -7.22
C PHE A 65 -4.01 12.23 -6.72
N GLY A 66 -3.82 13.50 -6.38
CA GLY A 66 -2.57 14.06 -5.88
C GLY A 66 -2.11 13.34 -4.63
N VAL A 67 -3.00 13.14 -3.64
CA VAL A 67 -2.71 12.39 -2.41
C VAL A 67 -2.19 10.98 -2.72
N GLY A 68 -2.82 10.28 -3.67
CA GLY A 68 -2.37 8.95 -4.09
C GLY A 68 -1.00 8.95 -4.76
N MET A 69 -0.66 10.01 -5.50
CA MET A 69 0.64 10.17 -6.17
C MET A 69 1.79 10.50 -5.20
N LEU A 70 1.48 10.90 -3.96
CA LEU A 70 2.50 11.20 -2.96
C LEU A 70 3.12 9.94 -2.40
N GLU A 71 2.34 8.85 -2.37
CA GLU A 71 2.80 7.57 -1.88
C GLU A 71 3.96 7.07 -2.76
N LYS A 72 4.99 6.54 -2.11
CA LYS A 72 6.12 5.90 -2.78
C LYS A 72 6.40 4.59 -2.09
N HIS A 73 6.62 3.57 -2.90
CA HIS A 73 7.08 2.27 -2.47
C HIS A 73 8.55 2.17 -2.85
N ARG A 74 9.42 1.93 -1.86
CA ARG A 74 10.85 1.79 -2.08
C ARG A 74 11.35 0.50 -1.44
N VAL A 75 11.81 -0.42 -2.28
CA VAL A 75 12.49 -1.63 -1.82
C VAL A 75 13.95 -1.27 -1.61
N CYS A 76 14.42 -1.37 -0.37
CA CYS A 76 15.83 -1.21 -0.01
C CYS A 76 16.43 -2.56 0.40
N GLU A 77 17.72 -2.57 0.72
CA GLU A 77 18.46 -3.77 1.11
C GLU A 77 17.97 -4.42 2.41
N ARG A 78 17.47 -3.64 3.38
CA ARG A 78 17.07 -4.14 4.71
C ARG A 78 15.60 -3.90 5.04
N ALA A 79 14.95 -2.98 4.35
CA ALA A 79 13.55 -2.64 4.59
C ALA A 79 12.81 -2.23 3.32
N LEU A 80 11.49 -2.35 3.39
CA LEU A 80 10.57 -1.72 2.46
C LEU A 80 10.09 -0.41 3.08
N LEU A 81 10.33 0.70 2.39
CA LEU A 81 9.82 2.01 2.80
C LEU A 81 8.53 2.34 2.07
N LEU A 82 7.50 2.65 2.84
CA LEU A 82 6.16 2.94 2.35
C LEU A 82 5.72 4.30 2.89
N GLY A 83 5.19 5.18 2.06
CA GLY A 83 4.65 6.45 2.52
C GLY A 83 4.98 7.63 1.61
N PRO A 84 4.55 8.83 2.01
CA PRO A 84 4.72 10.03 1.22
C PRO A 84 6.19 10.49 1.15
N THR A 85 6.60 11.08 0.02
CA THR A 85 7.96 11.65 -0.15
C THR A 85 8.10 13.14 0.04
N TRP A 86 7.21 13.76 0.81
CA TRP A 86 7.31 15.20 1.06
C TRP A 86 8.40 15.52 2.10
N PRO A 87 9.03 16.70 2.03
CA PRO A 87 9.96 17.14 3.07
C PRO A 87 9.33 17.03 4.46
N GLY A 88 10.02 16.34 5.38
CA GLY A 88 9.54 16.12 6.76
C GLY A 88 8.56 14.95 6.96
N ALA A 89 8.11 14.30 5.88
CA ALA A 89 7.35 13.06 5.97
C ALA A 89 8.23 11.90 6.44
N VAL A 90 7.68 11.05 7.30
CA VAL A 90 8.38 9.84 7.78
C VAL A 90 7.68 8.62 7.19
N PRO A 91 8.36 7.83 6.34
CA PRO A 91 7.77 6.63 5.80
C PRO A 91 7.64 5.56 6.89
N TYR A 92 6.71 4.64 6.67
CA TYR A 92 6.71 3.35 7.34
C TYR A 92 7.95 2.58 6.89
N VAL A 93 8.65 2.01 7.86
CA VAL A 93 9.81 1.15 7.64
C VAL A 93 9.38 -0.26 7.97
N VAL A 94 9.17 -1.08 6.95
CA VAL A 94 8.79 -2.50 7.09
C VAL A 94 10.07 -3.33 6.92
N PRO A 95 10.67 -3.88 7.99
CA PRO A 95 11.87 -4.69 7.87
C PRO A 95 11.62 -5.93 7.02
N LEU A 96 12.55 -6.26 6.13
CA LEU A 96 12.39 -7.41 5.23
C LEU A 96 12.24 -8.72 6.01
N VAL A 97 12.97 -8.86 7.12
CA VAL A 97 12.86 -10.02 8.03
C VAL A 97 11.48 -10.20 8.66
N SER A 98 10.62 -9.17 8.64
CA SER A 98 9.25 -9.27 9.15
C SER A 98 8.25 -9.78 8.13
N ILE A 99 8.58 -9.67 6.83
CA ILE A 99 7.74 -10.10 5.72
C ILE A 99 7.79 -11.63 5.65
N ASP A 100 6.61 -12.25 5.60
CA ASP A 100 6.49 -13.68 5.31
C ASP A 100 6.41 -13.90 3.79
N PRO A 101 7.44 -14.49 3.12
CA PRO A 101 7.42 -14.71 1.67
C PRO A 101 6.28 -15.61 1.20
N ALA A 102 5.79 -16.52 2.05
CA ALA A 102 4.67 -17.41 1.72
C ALA A 102 3.32 -16.69 1.72
N SER A 103 3.24 -15.52 2.37
CA SER A 103 2.05 -14.66 2.40
C SER A 103 1.96 -13.70 1.21
N VAL A 104 3.05 -13.52 0.46
CA VAL A 104 3.11 -12.56 -0.65
C VAL A 104 2.20 -13.02 -1.77
N ARG A 105 1.27 -12.17 -2.23
CA ARG A 105 0.32 -12.46 -3.30
C ARG A 105 0.24 -11.33 -4.31
N LEU A 106 0.24 -11.66 -5.60
CA LEU A 106 -0.09 -10.73 -6.68
C LEU A 106 -1.59 -10.73 -6.95
N HIS A 107 -2.20 -9.55 -6.99
CA HIS A 107 -3.63 -9.34 -7.22
C HIS A 107 -3.87 -8.55 -8.50
N TYR A 108 -4.69 -9.10 -9.40
CA TYR A 108 -5.36 -8.37 -10.46
C TYR A 108 -6.79 -8.01 -10.04
N ARG A 109 -7.30 -6.91 -10.59
CA ARG A 109 -8.56 -6.26 -10.19
C ARG A 109 -8.61 -5.96 -8.69
N ALA A 110 -7.48 -5.52 -8.14
CA ALA A 110 -7.27 -5.23 -6.72
C ALA A 110 -8.31 -4.26 -6.11
N ASN A 111 -8.98 -3.44 -6.93
CA ASN A 111 -10.10 -2.60 -6.54
C ASN A 111 -11.30 -3.38 -5.93
N PHE A 112 -11.36 -4.71 -6.06
CA PHE A 112 -12.37 -5.55 -5.40
C PHE A 112 -11.91 -6.17 -4.08
N MET A 113 -10.66 -5.99 -3.65
CA MET A 113 -10.14 -6.62 -2.43
C MET A 113 -10.82 -6.14 -1.15
N GLY A 114 -11.26 -4.87 -1.09
CA GLY A 114 -11.79 -4.28 0.15
C GLY A 114 -12.92 -5.10 0.78
N ARG A 115 -13.76 -5.75 -0.04
CA ARG A 115 -14.84 -6.62 0.44
C ARG A 115 -14.36 -7.92 1.06
N ARG A 116 -13.32 -8.54 0.47
CA ARG A 116 -12.70 -9.75 1.03
C ARG A 116 -11.97 -9.42 2.33
N LEU A 117 -11.26 -8.29 2.33
CA LEU A 117 -10.42 -7.89 3.45
C LEU A 117 -11.23 -7.44 4.66
N GLY A 118 -12.42 -6.85 4.47
CA GLY A 118 -13.32 -6.49 5.58
C GLY A 118 -13.68 -7.65 6.51
N ARG A 119 -13.50 -8.91 6.07
CA ARG A 119 -13.72 -10.12 6.89
C ARG A 119 -12.46 -10.62 7.61
N GLN A 120 -11.27 -10.16 7.21
CA GLN A 120 -9.97 -10.67 7.68
C GLN A 120 -9.23 -9.70 8.61
N GLY A 121 -9.87 -8.59 8.99
CA GLY A 121 -9.31 -7.52 9.82
C GLY A 121 -9.20 -6.21 9.06
N THR A 122 -8.56 -5.21 9.67
CA THR A 122 -8.24 -3.94 9.01
C THR A 122 -6.89 -4.07 8.31
N PRO A 123 -6.82 -4.22 6.98
CA PRO A 123 -5.55 -4.22 6.26
C PRO A 123 -4.94 -2.82 6.19
N ASN A 124 -3.62 -2.72 6.08
CA ASN A 124 -2.94 -1.48 5.72
C ASN A 124 -2.96 -1.29 4.20
N LEU A 125 -4.00 -0.61 3.71
CA LEU A 125 -4.17 -0.34 2.29
C LEU A 125 -3.33 0.85 1.85
N ARG A 126 -2.30 0.59 1.04
CA ARG A 126 -1.51 1.58 0.28
C ARG A 126 -1.83 1.46 -1.20
N MET A 127 -3.11 1.67 -1.51
CA MET A 127 -3.60 1.64 -2.87
C MET A 127 -3.93 3.04 -3.35
N GLY A 128 -3.40 3.41 -4.53
CA GLY A 128 -3.89 4.57 -5.25
C GLY A 128 -5.35 4.35 -5.66
N VAL A 129 -6.12 5.44 -5.78
CA VAL A 129 -7.51 5.39 -6.24
C VAL A 129 -7.57 4.67 -7.61
N PHE A 130 -8.47 3.70 -7.73
CA PHE A 130 -8.65 2.87 -8.93
C PHE A 130 -7.43 2.00 -9.32
N SER A 131 -6.55 1.68 -8.38
CA SER A 131 -5.50 0.69 -8.64
C SER A 131 -6.13 -0.68 -8.91
N THR A 132 -5.78 -1.28 -10.05
CA THR A 132 -6.27 -2.60 -10.45
C THR A 132 -5.25 -3.70 -10.24
N ILE A 133 -4.00 -3.36 -9.94
CA ILE A 133 -2.94 -4.32 -9.65
C ILE A 133 -2.33 -3.96 -8.31
N ALA A 134 -2.18 -4.96 -7.44
CA ALA A 134 -1.57 -4.79 -6.13
C ALA A 134 -0.81 -6.03 -5.71
N ILE A 135 0.16 -5.86 -4.82
CA ILE A 135 0.81 -6.96 -4.10
C ILE A 135 0.36 -6.88 -2.65
N SER A 136 -0.04 -8.00 -2.07
CA SER A 136 -0.31 -8.09 -0.63
C SER A 136 0.70 -9.00 0.06
N PHE A 137 0.96 -8.76 1.34
CA PHE A 137 1.83 -9.60 2.17
C PHE A 137 1.60 -9.29 3.64
N THR A 138 1.92 -10.24 4.51
CA THR A 138 1.85 -10.08 5.95
C THR A 138 3.22 -9.68 6.50
N ALA A 139 3.27 -8.59 7.27
CA ALA A 139 4.50 -8.06 7.85
C ALA A 139 4.24 -7.30 9.15
N LEU A 140 5.27 -6.70 9.74
CA LEU A 140 5.18 -5.92 10.98
C LEU A 140 4.00 -4.92 10.96
N HIS A 141 3.25 -4.85 12.07
CA HIS A 141 2.11 -3.96 12.21
C HIS A 141 2.48 -2.48 11.91
N PRO A 142 1.63 -1.68 11.24
CA PRO A 142 1.94 -0.31 10.79
C PRO A 142 2.36 0.64 11.90
N LEU A 143 1.75 0.52 13.09
CA LEU A 143 2.13 1.34 14.23
C LEU A 143 3.58 1.06 14.66
N ALA A 144 3.99 -0.21 14.60
CA ALA A 144 5.37 -0.64 14.87
C ALA A 144 6.30 -0.36 13.68
N ALA A 145 5.80 -0.36 12.45
CA ALA A 145 6.59 -0.01 11.27
C ALA A 145 6.90 1.50 11.20
N HIS A 146 6.10 2.38 11.81
CA HIS A 146 6.26 3.83 11.70
C HIS A 146 7.13 4.42 12.83
N PRO A 147 8.36 4.93 12.55
CA PRO A 147 9.31 5.41 13.56
C PRO A 147 8.72 6.36 14.61
N ARG A 148 8.06 7.45 14.19
CA ARG A 148 7.44 8.41 15.14
C ARG A 148 6.30 7.84 15.97
N ARG A 149 5.62 6.79 15.50
CA ARG A 149 4.48 6.19 16.22
C ARG A 149 4.96 5.12 17.19
N ARG A 150 6.10 4.45 16.93
CA ARG A 150 6.71 3.44 17.82
C ARG A 150 6.77 3.90 19.28
N HIS A 151 7.21 5.14 19.52
CA HIS A 151 7.35 5.69 20.88
C HIS A 151 6.01 5.93 21.60
N ARG A 152 4.91 6.13 20.88
CA ARG A 152 3.57 6.27 21.48
C ARG A 152 2.94 4.93 21.86
N ILE A 153 3.60 3.82 21.50
CA ILE A 153 3.12 2.45 21.69
C ILE A 153 3.82 1.79 22.88
N GLY A 154 4.26 2.57 23.87
CA GLY A 154 4.58 1.99 25.18
C GLY A 154 3.43 1.14 25.74
N SER A 155 2.17 1.37 25.31
CA SER A 155 0.94 0.71 25.78
C SER A 155 0.43 -0.49 24.93
N LEU A 156 0.53 -0.52 23.59
CA LEU A 156 0.01 -1.68 22.82
C LEU A 156 0.94 -2.90 22.88
N TYR A 157 2.18 -2.72 23.33
CA TYR A 157 3.07 -3.82 23.69
C TYR A 157 2.93 -4.25 25.16
N THR A 158 2.16 -3.52 25.98
CA THR A 158 1.94 -3.85 27.40
C THR A 158 0.53 -4.37 27.73
N GLU A 159 -0.52 -4.17 26.91
CA GLU A 159 -1.90 -4.48 27.36
C GLU A 159 -2.82 -5.31 26.43
N PRO A 160 -2.30 -6.29 25.66
CA PRO A 160 -2.92 -7.62 25.81
C PRO A 160 -1.93 -8.79 25.96
N LEU A 161 -0.62 -8.53 26.04
CA LEU A 161 0.39 -9.59 26.12
C LEU A 161 0.86 -9.94 27.54
N MET A 162 0.42 -9.23 28.58
CA MET A 162 0.70 -9.59 29.98
C MET A 162 -0.08 -10.81 30.51
N ARG A 163 -0.71 -11.62 29.64
CA ARG A 163 -1.46 -12.83 30.06
C ARG A 163 -0.97 -14.18 29.50
N TYR A 164 0.18 -14.23 28.85
CA TYR A 164 0.84 -15.52 28.58
C TYR A 164 2.15 -15.61 29.35
N GLY A 165 2.05 -16.08 30.59
CA GLY A 165 3.21 -16.52 31.34
C GLY A 165 3.98 -17.58 30.54
N ASN A 166 5.29 -17.39 30.44
CA ASN A 166 6.29 -18.36 29.95
C ASN A 166 6.56 -18.45 28.43
N ALA A 167 6.08 -17.53 27.58
CA ALA A 167 6.54 -17.48 26.19
C ALA A 167 7.85 -16.66 26.06
N PRO A 168 8.96 -17.21 25.53
CA PRO A 168 10.29 -16.58 25.53
C PRO A 168 10.43 -15.33 24.64
N SER A 169 9.39 -14.89 23.94
CA SER A 169 9.34 -13.59 23.24
C SER A 169 7.88 -13.20 22.96
N PRO A 170 7.50 -11.91 23.10
CA PRO A 170 6.16 -11.46 22.72
C PRO A 170 5.94 -11.69 21.22
N PRO A 171 4.78 -12.21 20.79
CA PRO A 171 4.49 -12.42 19.38
C PRO A 171 4.51 -11.06 18.64
N VAL A 172 5.36 -10.97 17.62
CA VAL A 172 5.41 -9.81 16.72
C VAL A 172 4.05 -9.71 16.03
N ILE A 173 3.27 -8.67 16.35
CA ILE A 173 1.98 -8.42 15.70
C ILE A 173 2.25 -8.13 14.22
N LYS A 174 1.68 -8.97 13.36
CA LYS A 174 1.72 -8.80 11.91
C LYS A 174 0.36 -8.39 11.37
N GLU A 175 0.35 -7.59 10.32
CA GLU A 175 -0.85 -7.15 9.61
C GLU A 175 -0.67 -7.36 8.11
N LEU A 176 -1.78 -7.48 7.39
CA LEU A 176 -1.78 -7.52 5.94
C LEU A 176 -1.51 -6.13 5.36
N TRP A 177 -0.42 -6.01 4.62
CA TRP A 177 -0.09 -4.87 3.78
C TRP A 177 -0.58 -5.10 2.36
N VAL A 178 -1.06 -4.03 1.72
CA VAL A 178 -1.50 -4.06 0.33
C VAL A 178 -0.92 -2.86 -0.40
N LEU A 179 -0.09 -3.11 -1.41
CA LEU A 179 0.62 -2.08 -2.16
C LEU A 179 0.16 -2.08 -3.61
N ALA A 180 -0.37 -0.96 -4.08
CA ALA A 180 -0.63 -0.79 -5.51
C ALA A 180 0.69 -0.73 -6.29
N THR A 181 0.67 -1.31 -7.49
CA THR A 181 1.81 -1.29 -8.42
C THR A 181 1.33 -1.26 -9.87
N ARG A 182 2.09 -0.63 -10.76
CA ARG A 182 1.93 -0.68 -12.21
C ARG A 182 2.89 -1.66 -12.85
N ARG A 183 3.97 -2.02 -12.16
CA ARG A 183 5.06 -2.88 -12.64
C ARG A 183 5.26 -4.03 -11.65
N PRO A 184 4.27 -4.94 -11.52
CA PRO A 184 4.31 -6.00 -10.51
C PRO A 184 5.52 -6.91 -10.69
N ASP A 185 5.95 -7.15 -11.93
CA ASP A 185 7.16 -7.89 -12.29
C ASP A 185 8.40 -7.30 -11.62
N ARG A 186 8.65 -6.00 -11.81
CA ARG A 186 9.84 -5.34 -11.29
C ARG A 186 9.79 -5.22 -9.77
N LEU A 187 8.62 -4.93 -9.20
CA LEU A 187 8.45 -4.83 -7.76
C LEU A 187 8.66 -6.18 -7.07
N LEU A 188 8.08 -7.27 -7.60
CA LEU A 188 8.26 -8.62 -7.08
C LEU A 188 9.71 -9.09 -7.20
N GLN A 189 10.37 -8.87 -8.34
CA GLN A 189 11.77 -9.23 -8.54
C GLN A 189 12.69 -8.48 -7.57
N ALA A 190 12.47 -7.18 -7.38
CA ALA A 190 13.25 -6.38 -6.43
C ALA A 190 13.01 -6.82 -4.99
N LEU A 191 11.76 -7.13 -4.64
CA LEU A 191 11.39 -7.64 -3.31
C LEU A 191 12.01 -9.01 -3.05
N GLU A 192 11.93 -9.94 -4.01
CA GLU A 192 12.58 -11.25 -3.93
C GLU A 192 14.08 -11.11 -3.72
N ALA A 193 14.77 -10.33 -4.57
CA ALA A 193 16.21 -10.13 -4.44
C ALA A 193 16.59 -9.55 -3.06
N ALA A 194 15.82 -8.57 -2.57
CA ALA A 194 16.05 -8.00 -1.25
C ALA A 194 15.82 -9.01 -0.12
N LEU A 195 14.76 -9.81 -0.18
CA LEU A 195 14.46 -10.85 0.80
C LEU A 195 15.51 -11.97 0.80
N VAL A 196 15.98 -12.38 -0.37
CA VAL A 196 17.04 -13.39 -0.52
C VAL A 196 18.34 -12.89 0.08
N ASP A 197 18.74 -11.65 -0.21
CA ASP A 197 19.96 -11.07 0.33
C ASP A 197 19.88 -10.81 1.84
N ALA A 198 18.68 -10.55 2.36
CA ALA A 198 18.41 -10.49 3.79
C ALA A 198 18.32 -11.88 4.46
N GLY A 199 18.53 -12.96 3.72
CA GLY A 199 18.52 -14.34 4.23
C GLY A 199 17.14 -14.84 4.65
N VAL A 200 16.05 -14.25 4.14
CA VAL A 200 14.68 -14.65 4.53
C VAL A 200 14.33 -16.00 3.89
N PRO A 201 14.03 -17.05 4.68
CA PRO A 201 13.71 -18.37 4.16
C PRO A 201 12.45 -18.37 3.27
N GLY A 202 12.48 -19.13 2.17
CA GLY A 202 11.34 -19.23 1.24
C GLY A 202 11.16 -18.04 0.28
N ALA A 203 12.09 -17.08 0.29
CA ALA A 203 12.07 -15.92 -0.62
C ALA A 203 12.40 -16.27 -2.08
N ARG A 204 13.28 -17.24 -2.32
CA ARG A 204 13.70 -17.63 -3.68
C ARG A 204 12.53 -18.25 -4.46
N GLY A 205 12.37 -17.85 -5.72
CA GLY A 205 11.26 -18.22 -6.60
C GLY A 205 9.96 -17.45 -6.33
N LEU A 206 9.96 -16.45 -5.44
CA LEU A 206 8.77 -15.69 -5.10
C LEU A 206 8.18 -14.95 -6.29
N ALA A 207 8.98 -14.20 -7.05
CA ALA A 207 8.46 -13.39 -8.14
C ALA A 207 7.88 -14.28 -9.24
N GLU A 208 8.60 -15.34 -9.62
CA GLU A 208 8.14 -16.31 -10.61
C GLU A 208 6.82 -16.98 -10.20
N ARG A 209 6.72 -17.41 -8.93
CA ARG A 209 5.51 -18.05 -8.40
C ARG A 209 4.30 -17.12 -8.50
N GLU A 210 4.43 -15.88 -8.03
CA GLU A 210 3.31 -14.94 -8.00
C GLU A 210 2.95 -14.41 -9.40
N LEU A 211 3.91 -14.30 -10.31
CA LEU A 211 3.65 -13.95 -11.71
C LEU A 211 2.96 -15.08 -12.48
N ARG A 212 3.26 -16.35 -12.16
CA ARG A 212 2.65 -17.52 -12.81
C ARG A 212 1.22 -17.76 -12.35
N ALA A 213 0.93 -17.53 -11.07
CA ALA A 213 -0.37 -17.83 -10.46
C ALA A 213 -0.99 -16.61 -9.75
N PRO A 214 -1.23 -15.50 -10.46
CA PRO A 214 -1.76 -14.31 -9.83
C PRO A 214 -3.23 -14.50 -9.44
N LEU A 215 -3.63 -13.89 -8.33
CA LEU A 215 -5.02 -13.88 -7.88
C LEU A 215 -5.82 -12.84 -8.67
N VAL A 216 -6.84 -13.28 -9.41
CA VAL A 216 -7.79 -12.36 -10.06
C VAL A 216 -8.96 -12.14 -9.12
N GLU A 217 -9.00 -10.96 -8.50
CA GLU A 217 -10.09 -10.57 -7.63
C GLU A 217 -11.39 -10.43 -8.42
N ARG A 218 -12.45 -11.04 -7.90
CA ARG A 218 -13.76 -11.05 -8.55
C ARG A 218 -14.81 -10.50 -7.61
N TRP A 219 -15.80 -9.84 -8.21
CA TRP A 219 -17.03 -9.54 -7.52
C TRP A 219 -17.75 -10.85 -7.21
N ARG A 220 -17.67 -11.33 -5.97
CA ARG A 220 -18.56 -12.40 -5.49
C ARG A 220 -19.77 -11.73 -4.84
N ARG A 221 -20.97 -12.12 -5.31
CA ARG A 221 -22.20 -11.93 -4.55
C ARG A 221 -22.05 -12.80 -3.31
N GLU A 222 -22.24 -12.23 -2.13
CA GLU A 222 -22.28 -13.03 -0.91
C GLU A 222 -23.49 -13.95 -1.04
N SER A 223 -23.26 -15.26 -1.10
CA SER A 223 -24.29 -16.23 -0.81
C SER A 223 -24.57 -16.09 0.68
N GLY A 224 -25.67 -15.42 1.01
CA GLY A 224 -26.18 -15.28 2.37
C GLY A 224 -26.61 -16.61 2.96
#